data_AF-A0A383UTI7-F1
#
_entry.id   AF-A0A383UTI7-F1
#
_cell.length_a   1.000
_cell.length_b   1.000
_cell.length_c   1.000
_cell.angle_alpha   90.00
_cell.angle_beta   90.00
_cell.angle_gamma   90.00
#
_symmetry.space_group_name_H-M   'P 1'
#
loop_
_entity.id
_entity.type
_entity.pdbx_description
1 polymer ?
#
loop_
_entity_poly.entity_id
_entity_poly.type
_entity_poly.pdbx_seq_one_letter_code
_entity_poly.pdbx_strand_id
1 'polypeptide(L)'
;MKFQSTALGVIISFYFYTIVATDGPGNYVCDKDYMPSDLISECVKASCKLLKYARISYRHPVTFDGSSHFDILDATLFATPARIQNMKKYEGGNIGKNRIVIDSMCNLVGLVYVTNQSYKRCVKILDSIDESWSTSGTISNPVPKTYGHDCNSRIFILEETLQYYRNLKQQISTLDKWTFSIYIHKIISTEFAEKEVYLWPIQVKGMLKDITCTFLITPSLNTKKTPHRIAVDRDMVFMGMMYRQGSQWKRCKQIEYVDPEPPRSLDPTKNSIGEHIFENISAYKCDDVYLSAITINSHMQAACTSLMEDQRNLVGSIEMWPIRREEFSMASITRWNYYVKYDHECNFLGVYLRLNNSYVECEKDESSLHPNKQRPTLTCLNLFPH
;
A
#
# COMPACT_ATOMS: atom_id res chain seq x y z
N MET A 1 -24.19 -18.75 50.34
CA MET A 1 -23.66 -18.88 48.95
C MET A 1 -24.09 -17.66 48.16
N LYS A 2 -23.19 -16.71 47.90
CA LYS A 2 -23.34 -15.59 46.93
C LYS A 2 -22.09 -14.71 47.03
N PHE A 3 -20.97 -15.13 46.43
CA PHE A 3 -19.79 -14.26 46.25
C PHE A 3 -18.80 -14.87 45.23
N GLN A 4 -19.26 -15.23 44.02
CA GLN A 4 -18.33 -15.67 42.95
C GLN A 4 -18.74 -15.31 41.51
N SER A 5 -19.77 -14.48 41.27
CA SER A 5 -20.18 -14.15 39.87
C SER A 5 -19.64 -12.84 39.32
N THR A 6 -19.16 -11.90 40.14
CA THR A 6 -18.71 -10.59 39.66
C THR A 6 -17.22 -10.55 39.26
N ALA A 7 -16.38 -11.42 39.83
CA ALA A 7 -14.95 -11.49 39.46
C ALA A 7 -14.72 -12.17 38.10
N LEU A 8 -15.54 -13.15 37.74
CA LEU A 8 -15.45 -13.85 36.45
C LEU A 8 -15.88 -12.97 35.27
N GLY A 9 -16.89 -12.11 35.45
CA GLY A 9 -17.33 -11.17 34.41
C GLY A 9 -16.30 -10.10 34.07
N VAL A 10 -15.49 -9.66 35.02
CA VAL A 10 -14.42 -8.67 34.79
C VAL A 10 -13.20 -9.30 34.12
N ILE A 11 -12.83 -10.53 34.48
CA ILE A 11 -11.69 -11.22 33.87
C ILE A 11 -11.99 -11.61 32.41
N ILE A 12 -13.22 -12.02 32.10
CA ILE A 12 -13.63 -12.35 30.72
C ILE A 12 -13.67 -11.08 29.85
N SER A 13 -14.17 -9.95 30.37
CA SER A 13 -14.16 -8.67 29.64
C SER A 13 -12.74 -8.15 29.36
N PHE A 14 -11.79 -8.34 30.28
CA PHE A 14 -10.38 -7.96 30.04
C PHE A 14 -9.66 -8.89 29.06
N TYR A 15 -10.08 -10.15 28.93
CA TYR A 15 -9.51 -11.09 27.95
C TYR A 15 -9.97 -10.79 26.51
N PHE A 16 -11.22 -10.35 26.30
CA PHE A 16 -11.66 -9.95 24.95
C PHE A 16 -11.00 -8.65 24.46
N TYR A 17 -10.58 -7.75 25.36
CA TYR A 17 -9.81 -6.55 24.99
C TYR A 17 -8.31 -6.79 24.79
N THR A 18 -7.78 -7.96 25.17
CA THR A 18 -6.36 -8.30 25.01
C THR A 18 -6.10 -9.42 24.00
N ILE A 19 -7.15 -10.07 23.46
CA ILE A 19 -7.07 -11.01 22.33
C ILE A 19 -7.56 -10.38 21.01
N VAL A 20 -7.46 -9.06 20.85
CA VAL A 20 -7.12 -8.54 19.52
C VAL A 20 -5.62 -8.65 19.48
N ALA A 21 -5.11 -9.77 18.95
CA ALA A 21 -3.71 -9.90 18.62
C ALA A 21 -3.33 -8.63 17.85
N THR A 22 -2.54 -7.75 18.47
CA THR A 22 -1.88 -6.67 17.75
C THR A 22 -0.81 -7.35 16.91
N ASP A 23 -1.23 -7.98 15.82
CA ASP A 23 -0.37 -8.31 14.71
C ASP A 23 0.13 -6.95 14.23
N GLY A 24 1.29 -6.55 14.76
CA GLY A 24 1.98 -5.35 14.33
C GLY A 24 2.09 -5.38 12.80
N PRO A 25 2.18 -4.20 12.16
CA PRO A 25 2.28 -4.18 10.71
C PRO A 25 3.49 -5.02 10.29
N GLY A 26 3.29 -6.01 9.42
CA GLY A 26 4.40 -6.81 8.90
C GLY A 26 5.35 -5.96 8.04
N ASN A 27 6.44 -6.58 7.56
CA ASN A 27 7.36 -5.93 6.64
C ASN A 27 6.76 -5.84 5.24
N TYR A 28 7.08 -4.76 4.50
CA TYR A 28 6.60 -4.56 3.14
C TYR A 28 7.73 -4.30 2.15
N VAL A 29 7.49 -4.65 0.88
CA VAL A 29 8.29 -4.17 -0.25
C VAL A 29 7.45 -3.32 -1.19
N CYS A 30 7.93 -2.10 -1.46
CA CYS A 30 7.37 -1.17 -2.43
C CYS A 30 8.36 -1.00 -3.58
N ASP A 31 8.10 -1.63 -4.73
CA ASP A 31 9.04 -1.67 -5.86
C ASP A 31 10.40 -2.28 -5.45
N LYS A 32 11.39 -1.46 -5.14
CA LYS A 32 12.74 -1.85 -4.68
C LYS A 32 13.06 -1.37 -3.28
N ASP A 33 12.09 -0.76 -2.60
CA ASP A 33 12.25 -0.19 -1.28
C ASP A 33 11.70 -1.17 -0.24
N TYR A 34 12.55 -1.54 0.73
CA TYR A 34 12.14 -2.32 1.90
C TYR A 34 11.60 -1.38 2.98
N MET A 35 10.42 -1.71 3.52
CA MET A 35 9.73 -0.93 4.53
C MET A 35 9.56 -1.78 5.80
N PRO A 36 10.34 -1.51 6.86
CA PRO A 36 10.25 -2.29 8.09
C PRO A 36 8.98 -1.98 8.90
N SER A 37 8.48 -2.98 9.63
CA SER A 37 7.31 -2.93 10.52
C SER A 37 7.31 -1.72 11.46
N ASP A 38 8.45 -1.43 12.08
CA ASP A 38 8.57 -0.36 13.08
C ASP A 38 8.36 1.02 12.45
N LEU A 39 8.96 1.24 11.27
CA LEU A 39 8.78 2.46 10.49
C LEU A 39 7.33 2.61 10.04
N ILE A 40 6.71 1.51 9.60
CA ILE A 40 5.30 1.51 9.18
C ILE A 40 4.40 1.88 10.36
N SER A 41 4.66 1.30 11.54
CA SER A 41 3.91 1.59 12.77
C SER A 41 3.97 3.06 13.14
N GLU A 42 5.14 3.69 13.07
CA GLU A 42 5.31 5.13 13.31
C GLU A 42 4.53 5.96 12.28
N CYS A 43 4.59 5.58 11.01
CA CYS A 43 3.89 6.30 9.96
C CYS A 43 2.36 6.16 10.06
N VAL A 44 1.84 5.01 10.48
CA VAL A 44 0.42 4.80 10.75
C VAL A 44 -0.03 5.74 11.88
N LYS A 45 0.70 5.78 13.00
CA LYS A 45 0.42 6.70 14.11
C LYS A 45 0.44 8.16 13.66
N ALA A 46 1.42 8.56 12.86
CA ALA A 46 1.51 9.91 12.32
C ALA A 46 0.36 10.23 11.36
N SER A 47 -0.01 9.31 10.47
CA SER A 47 -1.12 9.44 9.54
C SER A 47 -2.45 9.58 10.27
N CYS A 48 -2.70 8.72 11.27
CA CYS A 48 -3.88 8.78 12.12
C CYS A 48 -3.99 10.14 12.83
N LYS A 49 -2.88 10.64 13.39
CA LYS A 49 -2.86 11.96 14.03
C LYS A 49 -3.20 13.10 13.06
N LEU A 50 -2.71 13.03 11.82
CA LEU A 50 -3.03 14.03 10.78
C LEU A 50 -4.49 13.94 10.33
N LEU A 51 -5.05 12.73 10.25
CA LEU A 51 -6.46 12.50 9.99
C LEU A 51 -7.28 13.12 11.13
N LYS A 52 -6.99 12.74 12.38
CA LYS A 52 -7.68 13.19 13.60
C LYS A 52 -7.71 14.71 13.77
N TYR A 53 -6.59 15.41 13.60
CA TYR A 53 -6.63 16.88 13.75
C TYR A 53 -7.19 17.61 12.53
N ALA A 54 -7.37 16.90 11.42
CA ALA A 54 -7.99 17.37 10.20
C ALA A 54 -7.57 18.79 9.74
N ARG A 55 -6.33 19.23 10.02
CA ARG A 55 -5.95 20.62 9.74
C ARG A 55 -6.03 20.90 8.25
N ILE A 56 -6.84 21.89 7.87
CA ILE A 56 -7.07 22.27 6.47
C ILE A 56 -5.79 22.74 5.75
N SER A 57 -4.81 23.25 6.51
CA SER A 57 -3.52 23.68 5.98
C SER A 57 -2.61 22.50 5.60
N TYR A 58 -2.97 21.27 5.96
CA TYR A 58 -2.22 20.07 5.62
C TYR A 58 -2.82 19.38 4.39
N ARG A 59 -1.96 19.11 3.40
CA ARG A 59 -2.32 18.38 2.18
C ARG A 59 -2.60 16.89 2.42
N HIS A 60 -2.04 16.30 3.47
CA HIS A 60 -2.23 14.89 3.78
C HIS A 60 -2.91 14.72 5.15
N PRO A 61 -3.66 13.62 5.36
CA PRO A 61 -3.94 12.56 4.39
C PRO A 61 -4.82 13.01 3.23
N VAL A 62 -4.64 12.37 2.08
CA VAL A 62 -5.52 12.49 0.90
C VAL A 62 -6.53 11.34 0.91
N THR A 63 -7.67 11.51 0.24
CA THR A 63 -8.55 10.36 -0.02
C THR A 63 -7.90 9.40 -0.99
N PHE A 64 -8.18 8.13 -0.80
CA PHE A 64 -7.66 7.03 -1.59
C PHE A 64 -8.80 6.06 -1.91
N ASP A 65 -8.99 5.78 -3.20
CA ASP A 65 -9.94 4.77 -3.66
C ASP A 65 -9.31 3.38 -3.51
N GLY A 66 -9.86 2.58 -2.60
CA GLY A 66 -9.38 1.24 -2.28
C GLY A 66 -9.73 0.17 -3.31
N SER A 67 -10.62 0.47 -4.26
CA SER A 67 -11.25 -0.53 -5.14
C SER A 67 -10.24 -1.35 -5.94
N SER A 68 -9.32 -0.70 -6.65
CA SER A 68 -8.38 -1.38 -7.56
C SER A 68 -7.16 -2.00 -6.88
N HIS A 69 -6.89 -1.69 -5.60
CA HIS A 69 -5.66 -2.10 -4.92
C HIS A 69 -5.90 -3.01 -3.72
N PHE A 70 -7.05 -2.89 -3.08
CA PHE A 70 -7.41 -3.58 -1.86
C PHE A 70 -8.79 -4.26 -1.92
N ASP A 71 -9.47 -4.22 -3.08
CA ASP A 71 -10.81 -4.78 -3.28
C ASP A 71 -11.86 -4.24 -2.29
N ILE A 72 -11.69 -2.97 -1.86
CA ILE A 72 -12.61 -2.25 -0.98
C ILE A 72 -13.45 -1.30 -1.84
N LEU A 73 -14.73 -1.63 -2.02
CA LEU A 73 -15.65 -0.90 -2.90
C LEU A 73 -16.56 0.08 -2.15
N ASP A 74 -16.72 -0.10 -0.84
CA ASP A 74 -17.75 0.50 0.00
C ASP A 74 -17.17 1.38 1.12
N ALA A 75 -15.89 1.77 0.99
CA ALA A 75 -15.24 2.73 1.89
C ALA A 75 -14.22 3.60 1.15
N THR A 76 -14.02 4.82 1.63
CA THR A 76 -12.91 5.68 1.21
C THR A 76 -11.77 5.57 2.21
N LEU A 77 -10.57 5.29 1.70
CA LEU A 77 -9.36 5.18 2.51
C LEU A 77 -8.58 6.50 2.54
N PHE A 78 -7.54 6.55 3.37
CA PHE A 78 -6.72 7.73 3.58
C PHE A 78 -5.25 7.42 3.36
N ALA A 79 -4.61 8.12 2.42
CA ALA A 79 -3.21 7.92 2.09
C ALA A 79 -2.31 9.07 2.56
N THR A 80 -1.17 8.71 3.16
CA THR A 80 -0.14 9.65 3.62
C THR A 80 1.24 9.20 3.14
N PRO A 81 2.14 10.09 2.69
CA PRO A 81 3.49 9.71 2.34
C PRO A 81 4.25 9.07 3.50
N ALA A 82 4.90 7.93 3.23
CA ALA A 82 5.62 7.13 4.22
C ALA A 82 6.90 7.79 4.75
N ARG A 83 7.24 9.00 4.29
CA ARG A 83 8.40 9.79 4.73
C ARG A 83 8.03 10.89 5.73
N ILE A 84 6.75 11.12 5.99
CA ILE A 84 6.29 12.16 6.92
C ILE A 84 6.46 11.64 8.36
N GLN A 85 7.71 11.53 8.82
CA GLN A 85 8.02 11.31 10.24
C GLN A 85 7.79 12.58 11.08
N ASN A 86 7.77 13.75 10.43
CA ASN A 86 7.62 15.04 11.10
C ASN A 86 6.31 15.72 10.69
N MET A 87 5.43 15.97 11.67
CA MET A 87 4.12 16.64 11.58
C MET A 87 4.17 18.10 11.10
N LYS A 88 5.30 18.56 10.57
CA LYS A 88 5.41 19.92 10.03
C LYS A 88 4.60 19.98 8.74
N LYS A 89 3.89 21.09 8.58
CA LYS A 89 3.18 21.50 7.36
C LYS A 89 4.10 21.20 6.17
N TYR A 90 3.77 20.18 5.39
CA TYR A 90 4.54 19.90 4.19
C TYR A 90 4.15 20.95 3.15
N GLU A 91 4.98 21.99 3.03
CA GLU A 91 4.73 23.14 2.15
C GLU A 91 5.27 22.94 0.72
N GLY A 92 5.89 21.78 0.42
CA GLY A 92 6.39 21.44 -0.91
C GLY A 92 7.70 20.64 -0.89
N GLY A 93 7.97 19.88 -1.96
CA GLY A 93 9.19 19.07 -2.18
C GLY A 93 8.91 17.66 -2.77
N ASN A 94 9.91 16.78 -2.73
CA ASN A 94 9.75 15.35 -3.04
C ASN A 94 9.26 14.56 -1.81
N ILE A 95 7.97 14.19 -1.78
CA ILE A 95 7.31 13.39 -0.73
C ILE A 95 7.69 11.91 -0.74
N GLY A 96 8.57 11.48 -1.66
CA GLY A 96 8.85 10.08 -1.92
C GLY A 96 7.71 9.41 -2.70
N LYS A 97 7.95 8.17 -3.17
CA LYS A 97 6.96 7.40 -3.95
C LYS A 97 6.00 6.59 -3.07
N ASN A 98 6.39 6.21 -1.86
CA ASN A 98 5.61 5.31 -1.00
C ASN A 98 4.51 6.07 -0.22
N ARG A 99 3.34 5.46 -0.07
CA ARG A 99 2.20 5.92 0.71
C ARG A 99 1.75 4.82 1.67
N ILE A 100 1.44 5.22 2.90
CA ILE A 100 0.75 4.42 3.90
C ILE A 100 -0.74 4.67 3.70
N VAL A 101 -1.52 3.60 3.62
CA VAL A 101 -2.97 3.66 3.45
C VAL A 101 -3.63 3.14 4.71
N ILE A 102 -4.44 3.99 5.34
CA ILE A 102 -5.23 3.67 6.53
C ILE A 102 -6.72 3.83 6.24
N ASP A 103 -7.56 3.17 7.03
CA ASP A 103 -9.00 3.45 7.05
C ASP A 103 -9.34 4.67 7.94
N SER A 104 -10.62 5.03 8.02
CA SER A 104 -11.11 6.12 8.87
C SER A 104 -11.00 5.84 10.38
N MET A 105 -10.82 4.58 10.77
CA MET A 105 -10.63 4.10 12.14
C MET A 105 -9.14 3.96 12.51
N CYS A 106 -8.24 4.47 11.66
CA CYS A 106 -6.79 4.42 11.82
C CYS A 106 -6.14 3.03 11.76
N ASN A 107 -6.81 2.03 11.21
CA ASN A 107 -6.19 0.72 10.94
C ASN A 107 -5.38 0.77 9.66
N LEU A 108 -4.25 0.05 9.63
CA LEU A 108 -3.46 -0.10 8.42
C LEU A 108 -4.18 -1.03 7.43
N VAL A 109 -4.50 -0.50 6.24
CA VAL A 109 -5.02 -1.30 5.13
C VAL A 109 -3.87 -1.85 4.27
N GLY A 110 -2.81 -1.04 4.08
CA GLY A 110 -1.62 -1.48 3.37
C GLY A 110 -0.75 -0.33 2.90
N LEU A 111 0.17 -0.65 2.00
CA LEU A 111 1.07 0.33 1.39
C LEU A 111 0.88 0.33 -0.13
N VAL A 112 1.04 1.51 -0.72
CA VAL A 112 1.12 1.69 -2.17
C VAL A 112 2.31 2.56 -2.51
N TYR A 113 2.76 2.52 -3.77
CA TYR A 113 3.76 3.43 -4.28
C TYR A 113 3.33 4.04 -5.60
N VAL A 114 3.75 5.29 -5.83
CA VAL A 114 3.37 6.08 -7.00
C VAL A 114 4.24 5.74 -8.20
N THR A 115 3.62 5.43 -9.33
CA THR A 115 4.26 5.27 -10.65
C THR A 115 3.48 6.05 -11.70
N ASN A 116 4.08 7.03 -12.38
CA ASN A 116 3.44 7.79 -13.48
C ASN A 116 2.00 8.27 -13.15
N GLN A 117 1.80 8.93 -12.00
CA GLN A 117 0.49 9.41 -11.52
C GLN A 117 -0.56 8.31 -11.26
N SER A 118 -0.14 7.05 -11.15
CA SER A 118 -0.97 5.95 -10.66
C SER A 118 -0.34 5.32 -9.42
N TYR A 119 -1.11 4.48 -8.74
CA TYR A 119 -0.61 3.69 -7.62
C TYR A 119 -0.35 2.24 -8.04
N LYS A 120 0.67 1.64 -7.44
CA LYS A 120 0.89 0.20 -7.41
C LYS A 120 0.93 -0.27 -5.98
N ARG A 121 0.37 -1.45 -5.73
CA ARG A 121 0.33 -2.04 -4.41
C ARG A 121 1.72 -2.51 -3.97
N CYS A 122 2.09 -2.26 -2.73
CA CYS A 122 3.24 -2.89 -2.10
C CYS A 122 2.85 -4.28 -1.58
N VAL A 123 3.82 -5.20 -1.51
CA VAL A 123 3.57 -6.55 -1.00
C VAL A 123 3.95 -6.65 0.48
N LYS A 124 3.09 -7.25 1.30
CA LYS A 124 3.43 -7.66 2.67
C LYS A 124 4.26 -8.93 2.56
N ILE A 125 5.46 -8.93 3.11
CA ILE A 125 6.38 -10.07 3.04
C ILE A 125 5.96 -11.10 4.10
N LEU A 126 6.02 -12.37 3.73
CA LEU A 126 5.99 -13.47 4.70
C LEU A 126 7.37 -13.55 5.36
N ASP A 127 7.47 -13.08 6.60
CA ASP A 127 8.68 -13.32 7.39
C ASP A 127 8.64 -14.72 8.00
N SER A 128 9.81 -15.34 8.15
CA SER A 128 9.96 -16.68 8.75
C SER A 128 9.54 -16.75 10.23
N ILE A 129 9.04 -15.65 10.79
CA ILE A 129 8.57 -15.52 12.18
C ILE A 129 7.02 -15.42 12.23
N ASP A 130 6.34 -15.14 11.11
CA ASP A 130 4.88 -15.19 11.00
C ASP A 130 4.40 -16.66 10.87
N GLU A 131 4.74 -17.49 11.85
CA GLU A 131 4.25 -18.87 12.00
C GLU A 131 2.75 -18.94 12.40
N SER A 132 2.06 -17.80 12.52
CA SER A 132 0.66 -17.71 12.93
C SER A 132 -0.34 -18.17 11.86
N TRP A 133 0.11 -18.49 10.65
CA TRP A 133 -0.77 -18.98 9.57
C TRP A 133 -1.04 -20.49 9.64
N SER A 134 -0.48 -21.19 10.65
CA SER A 134 -0.52 -22.66 10.73
C SER A 134 -1.76 -23.25 11.43
N THR A 135 -2.69 -22.45 11.95
CA THR A 135 -3.76 -22.96 12.84
C THR A 135 -5.18 -22.51 12.51
N SER A 136 -5.53 -22.34 11.22
CA SER A 136 -6.94 -22.42 10.83
C SER A 136 -7.13 -23.49 9.75
N GLY A 137 -7.66 -24.64 10.17
CA GLY A 137 -8.03 -25.73 9.28
C GLY A 137 -9.27 -25.38 8.49
N THR A 138 -9.12 -24.63 7.40
CA THR A 138 -10.16 -24.46 6.38
C THR A 138 -9.55 -24.26 5.00
N ILE A 139 -9.72 -25.29 4.15
CA ILE A 139 -9.89 -25.33 2.68
C ILE A 139 -9.55 -24.04 1.89
N SER A 140 -8.29 -23.60 1.94
CA SER A 140 -7.48 -23.05 0.83
C SER A 140 -6.33 -22.25 1.43
N ASN A 141 -5.25 -22.91 1.85
CA ASN A 141 -4.05 -22.16 2.22
C ASN A 141 -3.57 -21.38 0.98
N PRO A 142 -3.56 -20.04 1.03
CA PRO A 142 -3.18 -19.26 -0.13
C PRO A 142 -1.73 -19.57 -0.50
N VAL A 143 -1.50 -19.87 -1.77
CA VAL A 143 -0.20 -20.32 -2.27
C VAL A 143 0.77 -19.13 -2.26
N PRO A 144 1.90 -19.21 -1.53
CA PRO A 144 2.90 -18.16 -1.53
C PRO A 144 3.39 -17.86 -2.94
N LYS A 145 3.42 -16.58 -3.28
CA LYS A 145 3.97 -16.07 -4.53
C LYS A 145 5.34 -15.46 -4.27
N THR A 146 6.21 -15.52 -5.27
CA THR A 146 7.54 -14.91 -5.18
C THR A 146 7.53 -13.53 -5.80
N TYR A 147 7.76 -12.51 -4.99
CA TYR A 147 7.91 -11.14 -5.47
C TYR A 147 9.27 -10.91 -6.13
N GLY A 148 10.33 -11.47 -5.53
CA GLY A 148 11.70 -11.22 -5.95
C GLY A 148 12.74 -11.82 -5.03
N HIS A 149 13.95 -11.27 -5.09
CA HIS A 149 15.09 -11.69 -4.28
C HIS A 149 15.71 -10.50 -3.55
N ASP A 150 15.93 -10.63 -2.25
CA ASP A 150 16.77 -9.71 -1.47
C ASP A 150 18.21 -10.22 -1.47
N CYS A 151 19.07 -9.47 -2.17
CA CYS A 151 20.49 -9.72 -2.25
C CYS A 151 21.29 -8.69 -1.42
N ASN A 152 21.25 -8.83 -0.10
CA ASN A 152 21.92 -7.93 0.85
C ASN A 152 21.39 -6.49 0.78
N SER A 153 20.10 -6.33 1.10
CA SER A 153 19.34 -5.09 1.08
C SER A 153 19.13 -4.51 -0.32
N ARG A 154 19.38 -5.31 -1.37
CA ARG A 154 19.11 -4.94 -2.75
C ARG A 154 18.07 -5.88 -3.33
N ILE A 155 16.89 -5.33 -3.56
CA ILE A 155 15.74 -6.08 -4.06
C ILE A 155 15.80 -6.16 -5.59
N PHE A 156 15.69 -7.38 -6.09
CA PHE A 156 15.54 -7.72 -7.49
C PHE A 156 14.14 -8.29 -7.72
N ILE A 157 13.31 -7.57 -8.45
CA ILE A 157 11.95 -8.00 -8.79
C ILE A 157 12.03 -9.22 -9.70
N LEU A 158 11.24 -10.25 -9.41
CA LEU A 158 11.30 -11.53 -10.11
C LEU A 158 11.03 -11.36 -11.61
N GLU A 159 9.98 -10.62 -11.97
CA GLU A 159 9.60 -10.42 -13.37
C GLU A 159 10.71 -9.73 -14.18
N GLU A 160 11.30 -8.65 -13.64
CA GLU A 160 12.45 -7.96 -14.26
C GLU A 160 13.65 -8.90 -14.42
N THR A 161 13.91 -9.71 -13.39
CA THR A 161 15.03 -10.67 -13.36
C THR A 161 14.83 -11.79 -14.38
N LEU A 162 13.62 -12.35 -14.46
CA LEU A 162 13.28 -13.41 -15.42
C LEU A 162 13.31 -12.88 -16.85
N GLN A 163 12.86 -11.65 -17.09
CA GLN A 163 12.97 -11.04 -18.41
C GLN A 163 14.43 -10.90 -18.85
N TYR A 164 15.29 -10.43 -17.94
CA TYR A 164 16.72 -10.34 -18.20
C TYR A 164 17.36 -11.73 -18.44
N TYR A 165 17.00 -12.72 -17.61
CA TYR A 165 17.45 -14.11 -17.75
C TYR A 165 17.08 -14.69 -19.13
N ARG A 166 15.84 -14.50 -19.60
CA ARG A 166 15.40 -14.99 -20.93
C ARG A 166 16.22 -14.36 -22.05
N ASN A 167 16.41 -13.04 -22.01
CA ASN A 167 17.22 -12.32 -22.99
C ASN A 167 18.67 -12.83 -23.01
N LEU A 168 19.26 -13.04 -21.82
CA LEU A 168 20.63 -13.51 -21.70
C LEU A 168 20.78 -14.98 -22.12
N LYS A 169 19.80 -15.85 -21.80
CA LYS A 169 19.80 -17.26 -22.21
C LYS A 169 19.89 -17.40 -23.74
N GLN A 170 19.14 -16.59 -24.47
CA GLN A 170 19.18 -16.57 -25.93
C GLN A 170 20.56 -16.14 -26.45
N GLN A 171 21.15 -15.09 -25.87
CA GLN A 171 22.48 -14.61 -26.27
C GLN A 171 23.58 -15.63 -25.96
N ILE A 172 23.55 -16.25 -24.79
CA ILE A 172 24.55 -17.23 -24.36
C ILE A 172 24.62 -18.42 -25.30
N SER A 173 23.50 -18.86 -25.87
CA SER A 173 23.49 -19.94 -26.86
C SER A 173 24.30 -19.64 -28.14
N THR A 174 24.57 -18.36 -28.40
CA THR A 174 25.33 -17.88 -29.58
C THR A 174 26.76 -17.47 -29.24
N LEU A 175 27.17 -17.50 -27.97
CA LEU A 175 28.51 -17.10 -27.55
C LEU A 175 29.56 -18.17 -27.87
N ASP A 176 30.75 -17.72 -28.26
CA ASP A 176 31.92 -18.58 -28.34
C ASP A 176 32.37 -19.02 -26.92
N LYS A 177 33.09 -20.15 -26.86
CA LYS A 177 33.54 -20.76 -25.59
C LYS A 177 34.40 -19.84 -24.73
N TRP A 178 35.22 -18.97 -25.34
CA TRP A 178 36.11 -18.08 -24.59
C TRP A 178 35.30 -16.99 -23.91
N THR A 179 34.38 -16.37 -24.64
CA THR A 179 33.49 -15.35 -24.10
C THR A 179 32.57 -15.92 -23.01
N PHE A 180 32.05 -17.14 -23.20
CA PHE A 180 31.31 -17.86 -22.15
C PHE A 180 32.11 -17.95 -20.84
N SER A 181 33.38 -18.37 -20.91
CA SER A 181 34.23 -18.57 -19.72
C SER A 181 34.58 -17.28 -18.96
N ILE A 182 34.58 -16.12 -19.64
CA ILE A 182 34.92 -14.83 -19.02
C ILE A 182 33.77 -14.29 -18.20
N TYR A 183 32.54 -14.46 -18.68
CA TYR A 183 31.37 -13.80 -18.13
C TYR A 183 30.55 -14.70 -17.20
N ILE A 184 30.66 -16.01 -17.36
CA ILE A 184 29.90 -16.99 -16.59
C ILE A 184 30.84 -17.73 -15.64
N HIS A 185 30.57 -17.60 -14.34
CA HIS A 185 31.36 -18.28 -13.33
C HIS A 185 30.69 -19.60 -12.97
N LYS A 186 31.40 -20.71 -13.16
CA LYS A 186 30.99 -22.02 -12.65
C LYS A 186 31.49 -22.18 -11.21
N ILE A 187 30.59 -22.50 -10.30
CA ILE A 187 30.91 -22.80 -8.90
C ILE A 187 30.19 -24.07 -8.44
N ILE A 188 30.69 -24.69 -7.38
CA ILE A 188 29.93 -25.65 -6.57
C ILE A 188 29.41 -24.85 -5.37
N SER A 189 28.09 -24.87 -5.14
CA SER A 189 27.48 -24.02 -4.12
C SER A 189 26.78 -24.84 -3.04
N THR A 190 27.23 -24.69 -1.80
CA THR A 190 26.57 -25.26 -0.61
C THR A 190 25.15 -24.70 -0.42
N GLU A 191 24.91 -23.45 -0.82
CA GLU A 191 23.60 -22.77 -0.79
C GLU A 191 22.55 -23.42 -1.71
N PHE A 192 23.00 -24.27 -2.65
CA PHE A 192 22.17 -25.02 -3.58
C PHE A 192 22.41 -26.53 -3.45
N ALA A 193 22.63 -27.02 -2.22
CA ALA A 193 22.84 -28.43 -1.91
C ALA A 193 24.00 -29.05 -2.70
N GLU A 194 25.14 -28.34 -2.73
CA GLU A 194 26.39 -28.75 -3.39
C GLU A 194 26.25 -29.01 -4.90
N LYS A 195 25.22 -28.42 -5.53
CA LYS A 195 25.04 -28.48 -6.98
C LYS A 195 26.05 -27.58 -7.70
N GLU A 196 26.33 -27.97 -8.94
CA GLU A 196 27.02 -27.13 -9.90
C GLU A 196 26.10 -25.98 -10.34
N VAL A 197 26.57 -24.75 -10.16
CA VAL A 197 25.81 -23.53 -10.46
C VAL A 197 26.63 -22.63 -11.39
N TYR A 198 25.95 -22.11 -12.41
CA TYR A 198 26.49 -21.13 -13.33
C TYR A 198 25.96 -19.74 -12.96
N LEU A 199 26.88 -18.82 -12.71
CA LEU A 199 26.56 -17.46 -12.29
C LEU A 199 26.64 -16.51 -13.48
N TRP A 200 25.47 -16.01 -13.88
CA TRP A 200 25.28 -15.13 -15.01
C TRP A 200 25.23 -13.67 -14.56
N PRO A 201 25.85 -12.73 -15.29
CA PRO A 201 25.83 -11.32 -14.95
C PRO A 201 24.41 -10.77 -15.06
N ILE A 202 23.96 -9.97 -14.09
CA ILE A 202 22.71 -9.20 -14.20
C ILE A 202 23.04 -7.72 -14.35
N GLN A 203 22.45 -7.06 -15.36
CA GLN A 203 22.51 -5.60 -15.46
C GLN A 203 21.34 -5.00 -14.69
N VAL A 204 21.63 -3.97 -13.90
CA VAL A 204 20.61 -3.13 -13.28
C VAL A 204 20.50 -1.85 -14.12
N LYS A 205 19.28 -1.51 -14.57
CA LYS A 205 18.98 -0.34 -15.43
C LYS A 205 19.78 0.90 -15.01
N GLY A 206 20.43 1.52 -15.99
CA GLY A 206 21.31 2.70 -15.84
C GLY A 206 22.54 2.70 -16.76
N MET A 207 22.87 1.59 -17.43
CA MET A 207 24.09 1.46 -18.25
C MET A 207 23.91 1.50 -19.78
N LEU A 208 22.69 1.70 -20.29
CA LEU A 208 22.46 1.86 -21.73
C LEU A 208 21.53 3.04 -21.99
N LYS A 209 22.13 4.20 -22.23
CA LYS A 209 21.56 5.17 -23.15
C LYS A 209 22.14 4.88 -24.54
N ASP A 210 21.22 4.80 -25.48
CA ASP A 210 21.37 4.99 -26.92
C ASP A 210 21.83 3.81 -27.79
N ILE A 211 20.80 3.15 -28.35
CA ILE A 211 20.59 2.92 -29.79
C ILE A 211 21.76 2.29 -30.56
N THR A 212 21.72 0.97 -30.66
CA THR A 212 21.63 0.22 -31.93
C THR A 212 21.46 -1.27 -31.59
N CYS A 213 20.65 -1.99 -32.38
CA CYS A 213 20.32 -3.41 -32.22
C CYS A 213 21.51 -4.36 -32.50
N THR A 214 22.66 -4.07 -31.91
CA THR A 214 23.81 -4.95 -31.82
C THR A 214 24.29 -4.91 -30.37
N PHE A 215 23.62 -5.65 -29.49
CA PHE A 215 24.16 -5.97 -28.17
C PHE A 215 25.32 -6.97 -28.35
N LEU A 216 26.43 -6.50 -28.92
CA LEU A 216 27.72 -7.00 -28.51
C LEU A 216 27.76 -6.76 -26.99
N ILE A 217 28.09 -7.79 -26.21
CA ILE A 217 28.52 -7.61 -24.83
C ILE A 217 29.66 -6.60 -24.91
N THR A 218 29.37 -5.33 -24.68
CA THR A 218 30.37 -4.29 -24.81
C THR A 218 31.44 -4.60 -23.75
N PRO A 219 32.73 -4.63 -24.11
CA PRO A 219 33.83 -4.89 -23.17
C PRO A 219 33.88 -3.90 -21.98
N SER A 220 33.03 -2.87 -21.98
CA SER A 220 32.88 -1.87 -20.92
C SER A 220 32.01 -2.32 -19.74
N LEU A 221 31.27 -3.43 -19.85
CA LEU A 221 30.71 -4.08 -18.66
C LEU A 221 31.86 -4.70 -17.90
N ASN A 222 32.33 -4.02 -16.86
CA ASN A 222 33.23 -4.59 -15.88
C ASN A 222 32.45 -5.62 -15.03
N THR A 223 32.05 -6.71 -15.67
CA THR A 223 31.25 -7.81 -15.13
C THR A 223 31.95 -8.46 -13.95
N LYS A 224 33.28 -8.34 -13.82
CA LYS A 224 34.04 -8.74 -12.63
C LYS A 224 33.67 -7.96 -11.36
N LYS A 225 32.99 -6.81 -11.48
CA LYS A 225 32.65 -5.92 -10.35
C LYS A 225 31.20 -5.98 -9.86
N THR A 226 30.25 -6.56 -10.60
CA THR A 226 28.87 -6.60 -10.11
C THR A 226 28.76 -7.70 -9.04
N PRO A 227 28.45 -7.35 -7.78
CA PRO A 227 28.38 -8.36 -6.72
C PRO A 227 27.17 -9.27 -6.88
N HIS A 228 26.20 -8.94 -7.73
CA HIS A 228 24.95 -9.68 -7.93
C HIS A 228 24.98 -10.50 -9.22
N ARG A 229 24.46 -11.73 -9.18
CA ARG A 229 24.42 -12.68 -10.29
C ARG A 229 23.12 -13.48 -10.29
N ILE A 230 22.67 -13.86 -11.49
CA ILE A 230 21.63 -14.89 -11.67
C ILE A 230 22.29 -16.25 -11.53
N ALA A 231 21.69 -17.15 -10.76
CA ALA A 231 22.13 -18.53 -10.63
C ALA A 231 21.29 -19.43 -11.53
N VAL A 232 21.94 -20.24 -12.36
CA VAL A 232 21.29 -21.25 -13.19
C VAL A 232 21.99 -22.60 -13.03
N ASP A 233 21.26 -23.68 -13.28
CA ASP A 233 21.81 -25.03 -13.30
C ASP A 233 22.50 -25.38 -14.63
N ARG A 234 22.93 -26.64 -14.77
CA ARG A 234 23.56 -27.18 -15.98
C ARG A 234 22.64 -27.12 -17.21
N ASP A 235 21.34 -27.25 -17.02
CA ASP A 235 20.32 -27.19 -18.08
C ASP A 235 19.88 -25.73 -18.35
N MET A 236 20.63 -24.77 -17.78
CA MET A 236 20.37 -23.34 -17.83
C MET A 236 18.98 -22.99 -17.29
N VAL A 237 18.45 -23.74 -16.33
CA VAL A 237 17.21 -23.44 -15.63
C VAL A 237 17.50 -22.44 -14.51
N PHE A 238 16.66 -21.41 -14.40
CA PHE A 238 16.79 -20.40 -13.35
C PHE A 238 16.61 -21.02 -11.96
N MET A 239 17.62 -20.86 -11.10
CA MET A 239 17.61 -21.36 -9.73
C MET A 239 17.39 -20.25 -8.69
N GLY A 240 17.54 -18.99 -9.09
CA GLY A 240 17.45 -17.82 -8.22
C GLY A 240 18.57 -16.83 -8.45
N MET A 241 18.96 -16.12 -7.39
CA MET A 241 20.04 -15.14 -7.43
C MET A 241 21.07 -15.40 -6.35
N MET A 242 22.30 -14.96 -6.63
CA MET A 242 23.40 -14.96 -5.68
C MET A 242 24.07 -13.60 -5.64
N TYR A 243 24.69 -13.30 -4.51
CA TYR A 243 25.53 -12.13 -4.36
C TYR A 243 26.87 -12.48 -3.71
N ARG A 244 27.89 -11.67 -4.00
CA ARG A 244 29.24 -11.83 -3.51
C ARG A 244 29.43 -11.03 -2.24
N GLN A 245 29.78 -11.71 -1.15
CA GLN A 245 30.19 -11.10 0.12
C GLN A 245 31.64 -11.52 0.38
N GLY A 246 32.58 -10.60 0.13
CA GLY A 246 34.01 -10.91 0.16
C GLY A 246 34.40 -11.93 -0.92
N SER A 247 34.98 -13.06 -0.51
CA SER A 247 35.34 -14.16 -1.41
C SER A 247 34.20 -15.15 -1.66
N GLN A 248 33.14 -15.12 -0.86
CA GLN A 248 32.06 -16.10 -0.89
C GLN A 248 30.86 -15.62 -1.69
N TRP A 249 30.19 -16.57 -2.35
CA TRP A 249 28.89 -16.36 -2.97
C TRP A 249 27.80 -16.86 -2.03
N LYS A 250 26.84 -16.00 -1.74
CA LYS A 250 25.67 -16.31 -0.91
C LYS A 250 24.40 -16.25 -1.74
N ARG A 251 23.44 -17.12 -1.43
CA ARG A 251 22.13 -17.08 -2.08
C ARG A 251 21.33 -15.88 -1.56
N CYS A 252 20.64 -15.21 -2.47
CA CYS A 252 19.72 -14.14 -2.10
C CYS A 252 18.46 -14.72 -1.45
N LYS A 253 17.94 -14.06 -0.41
CA LYS A 253 16.70 -14.47 0.25
C LYS A 253 15.53 -14.29 -0.72
N GLN A 254 14.69 -15.31 -0.86
CA GLN A 254 13.47 -15.20 -1.65
C GLN A 254 12.45 -14.35 -0.86
N ILE A 255 11.85 -13.38 -1.54
CA ILE A 255 10.81 -12.53 -0.97
C ILE A 255 9.48 -13.13 -1.37
N GLU A 256 8.81 -13.75 -0.40
CA GLU A 256 7.51 -14.38 -0.59
C GLU A 256 6.40 -13.51 -0.03
N TYR A 257 5.24 -13.58 -0.66
CA TYR A 257 4.05 -12.85 -0.26
C TYR A 257 2.80 -13.65 -0.61
N VAL A 258 1.70 -13.27 0.03
CA VAL A 258 0.35 -13.76 -0.30
C VAL A 258 -0.52 -12.55 -0.61
N ASP A 259 -1.38 -12.68 -1.61
CA ASP A 259 -2.43 -11.68 -1.83
C ASP A 259 -3.38 -11.72 -0.63
N PRO A 260 -3.69 -10.58 0.00
CA PRO A 260 -4.60 -10.62 1.13
C PRO A 260 -5.97 -11.10 0.69
N GLU A 261 -6.73 -11.61 1.65
CA GLU A 261 -8.15 -11.77 1.45
C GLU A 261 -8.82 -10.39 1.44
N PRO A 262 -9.76 -10.13 0.51
CA PRO A 262 -10.56 -8.92 0.55
C PRO A 262 -11.29 -8.82 1.90
N PRO A 263 -11.32 -7.63 2.52
CA PRO A 263 -12.03 -7.46 3.78
C PRO A 263 -13.54 -7.70 3.56
N ARG A 264 -14.18 -8.31 4.56
CA ARG A 264 -15.61 -8.62 4.53
C ARG A 264 -16.17 -8.41 5.93
N SER A 265 -17.31 -7.73 6.01
CA SER A 265 -18.12 -7.64 7.21
C SER A 265 -19.34 -8.54 7.06
N LEU A 266 -19.70 -9.25 8.13
CA LEU A 266 -20.98 -9.98 8.24
C LEU A 266 -22.07 -9.13 8.90
N ASP A 267 -21.70 -7.98 9.47
CA ASP A 267 -22.61 -7.06 10.12
C ASP A 267 -23.20 -6.09 9.09
N PRO A 268 -24.54 -6.09 8.87
CA PRO A 268 -25.18 -5.24 7.88
C PRO A 268 -25.15 -3.74 8.22
N THR A 269 -24.82 -3.39 9.47
CA THR A 269 -24.66 -1.99 9.90
C THR A 269 -23.26 -1.44 9.60
N LYS A 270 -22.37 -2.28 9.08
CA LYS A 270 -20.98 -1.94 8.79
C LYS A 270 -20.60 -2.25 7.36
N ASN A 271 -19.69 -1.46 6.80
CA ASN A 271 -19.09 -1.76 5.50
C ASN A 271 -18.00 -2.84 5.61
N SER A 272 -17.39 -3.22 4.48
CA SER A 272 -16.42 -4.31 4.37
C SER A 272 -15.22 -4.18 5.31
N ILE A 273 -14.83 -2.97 5.67
CA ILE A 273 -13.71 -2.66 6.57
C ILE A 273 -14.15 -2.34 8.00
N GLY A 274 -15.45 -2.47 8.31
CA GLY A 274 -15.99 -2.33 9.65
C GLY A 274 -16.40 -0.91 10.07
N GLU A 275 -16.42 0.06 9.16
CA GLU A 275 -16.96 1.40 9.45
C GLU A 275 -18.47 1.32 9.64
N HIS A 276 -19.01 2.12 10.56
CA HIS A 276 -20.44 2.28 10.71
C HIS A 276 -21.03 2.97 9.48
N ILE A 277 -22.18 2.49 9.02
CA ILE A 277 -22.94 3.12 7.95
C ILE A 277 -23.92 4.11 8.59
N PHE A 278 -23.61 5.41 8.51
CA PHE A 278 -24.46 6.44 9.14
C PHE A 278 -25.77 6.64 8.38
N GLU A 279 -26.84 6.88 9.13
CA GLU A 279 -28.15 7.19 8.56
C GLU A 279 -28.15 8.53 7.81
N ASN A 280 -29.05 8.66 6.84
CA ASN A 280 -29.30 9.88 6.06
C ASN A 280 -28.11 10.39 5.20
N ILE A 281 -27.01 9.64 5.12
CA ILE A 281 -25.93 9.93 4.18
C ILE A 281 -26.40 9.70 2.74
N SER A 282 -26.01 10.61 1.86
CA SER A 282 -26.29 10.59 0.42
C SER A 282 -25.12 11.23 -0.32
N ALA A 283 -25.11 11.15 -1.64
CA ALA A 283 -24.15 11.91 -2.42
C ALA A 283 -24.51 13.40 -2.49
N TYR A 284 -23.51 14.24 -2.66
CA TYR A 284 -23.66 15.69 -2.76
C TYR A 284 -22.89 16.23 -3.95
N LYS A 285 -23.44 17.25 -4.59
CA LYS A 285 -22.77 18.07 -5.58
C LYS A 285 -22.42 19.42 -4.97
N CYS A 286 -21.13 19.70 -4.86
CA CYS A 286 -20.59 20.95 -4.37
C CYS A 286 -19.83 21.65 -5.51
N ASP A 287 -20.44 22.67 -6.12
CA ASP A 287 -19.86 23.34 -7.30
C ASP A 287 -19.65 22.29 -8.42
N ASP A 288 -18.46 22.19 -8.99
CA ASP A 288 -18.11 21.17 -9.99
C ASP A 288 -17.65 19.82 -9.40
N VAL A 289 -17.74 19.64 -8.06
CA VAL A 289 -17.24 18.44 -7.38
C VAL A 289 -18.39 17.55 -6.91
N TYR A 290 -18.34 16.28 -7.32
CA TYR A 290 -19.23 15.23 -6.82
C TYR A 290 -18.58 14.50 -5.64
N LEU A 291 -19.31 14.44 -4.52
CA LEU A 291 -18.91 13.75 -3.30
C LEU A 291 -19.85 12.56 -3.09
N SER A 292 -19.30 11.35 -3.19
CA SER A 292 -20.09 10.13 -3.04
C SER A 292 -20.54 9.92 -1.58
N ALA A 293 -21.65 9.19 -1.40
CA ALA A 293 -22.10 8.74 -0.09
C ALA A 293 -21.00 7.95 0.66
N ILE A 294 -20.25 7.11 -0.06
CA ILE A 294 -19.13 6.32 0.48
C ILE A 294 -18.04 7.24 1.03
N THR A 295 -17.66 8.26 0.26
CA THR A 295 -16.66 9.25 0.69
C THR A 295 -17.16 10.01 1.92
N ILE A 296 -18.41 10.46 1.93
CA ILE A 296 -18.97 11.18 3.07
C ILE A 296 -19.02 10.28 4.31
N ASN A 297 -19.40 9.01 4.17
CA ASN A 297 -19.43 8.04 5.27
C ASN A 297 -18.07 7.87 5.95
N SER A 298 -17.01 7.61 5.18
CA SER A 298 -15.67 7.43 5.77
C SER A 298 -15.11 8.73 6.40
N HIS A 299 -15.49 9.90 5.89
CA HIS A 299 -15.13 11.17 6.55
C HIS A 299 -15.93 11.40 7.83
N MET A 300 -17.21 11.04 7.83
CA MET A 300 -18.07 11.08 9.01
C MET A 300 -17.50 10.15 10.09
N GLN A 301 -17.13 8.92 9.72
CA GLN A 301 -16.48 7.97 10.64
C GLN A 301 -15.19 8.55 11.23
N ALA A 302 -14.31 9.14 10.42
CA ALA A 302 -13.07 9.76 10.90
C ALA A 302 -13.33 10.95 11.85
N ALA A 303 -14.31 11.79 11.52
CA ALA A 303 -14.71 12.94 12.34
C ALA A 303 -15.25 12.48 13.71
N CYS A 304 -16.08 11.45 13.69
CA CYS A 304 -16.69 10.87 14.87
C CYS A 304 -15.69 10.18 15.80
N THR A 305 -14.79 9.37 15.25
CA THR A 305 -13.68 8.80 16.02
C THR A 305 -12.87 9.90 16.69
N SER A 306 -12.58 10.99 15.97
CA SER A 306 -11.86 12.13 16.55
C SER A 306 -12.63 12.81 17.68
N LEU A 307 -13.95 12.99 17.54
CA LEU A 307 -14.79 13.63 18.55
C LEU A 307 -14.84 12.80 19.83
N MET A 308 -15.09 11.49 19.71
CA MET A 308 -15.21 10.57 20.85
C MET A 308 -13.93 10.48 21.68
N GLU A 309 -12.77 10.54 21.02
CA GLU A 309 -11.48 10.49 21.71
C GLU A 309 -11.09 11.81 22.40
N ASP A 310 -11.57 12.96 21.92
CA ASP A 310 -11.09 14.26 22.42
C ASP A 310 -11.75 14.70 23.74
N GLN A 311 -12.72 13.96 24.30
CA GLN A 311 -13.36 14.13 25.63
C GLN A 311 -13.64 15.58 26.09
N ARG A 312 -13.73 16.55 25.19
CA ARG A 312 -14.13 17.91 25.54
C ARG A 312 -15.64 17.87 25.75
N ASN A 313 -16.10 18.45 26.85
CA ASN A 313 -17.53 18.66 27.12
C ASN A 313 -18.11 19.60 26.06
N LEU A 314 -18.53 19.03 24.92
CA LEU A 314 -19.07 19.71 23.75
C LEU A 314 -20.58 19.45 23.63
N VAL A 315 -21.29 19.47 24.77
CA VAL A 315 -22.75 19.29 24.79
C VAL A 315 -23.39 20.36 23.92
N GLY A 316 -24.03 19.95 22.82
CA GLY A 316 -24.72 20.84 21.89
C GLY A 316 -23.83 21.58 20.87
N SER A 317 -22.55 21.22 20.69
CA SER A 317 -21.76 21.80 19.59
C SER A 317 -22.07 21.13 18.25
N ILE A 318 -22.07 21.95 17.20
CA ILE A 318 -22.10 21.52 15.80
C ILE A 318 -20.68 21.65 15.27
N GLU A 319 -20.15 20.56 14.74
CA GLU A 319 -18.78 20.48 14.25
C GLU A 319 -18.74 20.39 12.73
N MET A 320 -17.60 20.80 12.16
CA MET A 320 -17.34 20.80 10.73
C MET A 320 -16.03 20.10 10.46
N TRP A 321 -16.07 18.99 9.73
CA TRP A 321 -14.88 18.20 9.40
C TRP A 321 -14.51 18.36 7.92
N PRO A 322 -13.27 18.77 7.59
CA PRO A 322 -12.89 18.98 6.21
C PRO A 322 -12.82 17.67 5.43
N ILE A 323 -13.45 17.66 4.26
CA ILE A 323 -13.42 16.55 3.32
C ILE A 323 -12.09 16.55 2.60
N ARG A 324 -11.44 15.40 2.63
CA ARG A 324 -10.15 15.16 2.02
C ARG A 324 -10.30 14.92 0.51
N ARG A 325 -9.30 15.32 -0.29
CA ARG A 325 -9.29 15.13 -1.75
C ARG A 325 -8.24 14.12 -2.19
N GLU A 326 -8.41 13.58 -3.40
CA GLU A 326 -7.49 12.64 -4.03
C GLU A 326 -6.15 13.31 -4.39
N GLU A 327 -5.05 12.54 -4.38
CA GLU A 327 -3.69 13.07 -4.60
C GLU A 327 -3.49 13.69 -6.00
N PHE A 328 -4.09 13.07 -7.03
CA PHE A 328 -3.87 13.37 -8.45
C PHE A 328 -5.00 14.19 -9.09
N SER A 329 -5.87 14.82 -8.29
CA SER A 329 -6.92 15.70 -8.80
C SER A 329 -6.33 16.84 -9.65
N MET A 330 -6.87 17.04 -10.86
CA MET A 330 -6.45 18.09 -11.82
C MET A 330 -6.81 19.53 -11.38
N ALA A 331 -7.74 19.70 -10.44
CA ALA A 331 -8.10 21.02 -9.93
C ALA A 331 -6.97 21.62 -9.06
N SER A 332 -6.70 22.91 -9.19
CA SER A 332 -5.68 23.61 -8.41
C SER A 332 -5.84 23.36 -6.92
N ILE A 333 -4.71 23.25 -6.20
CA ILE A 333 -4.57 22.99 -4.75
C ILE A 333 -5.22 24.10 -3.86
N THR A 334 -5.96 25.03 -4.47
CA THR A 334 -6.63 26.17 -3.85
C THR A 334 -7.80 25.72 -2.97
N ARG A 335 -7.41 25.28 -1.76
CA ARG A 335 -8.15 25.14 -0.49
C ARG A 335 -9.25 24.06 -0.45
N TRP A 336 -9.16 23.26 0.62
CA TRP A 336 -10.04 22.14 0.92
C TRP A 336 -11.33 22.71 1.51
N ASN A 337 -12.21 23.19 0.64
CA ASN A 337 -13.32 24.01 1.09
C ASN A 337 -14.59 23.22 1.40
N TYR A 338 -14.59 21.89 1.30
CA TYR A 338 -15.78 21.10 1.59
C TYR A 338 -15.70 20.50 2.99
N TYR A 339 -16.82 20.47 3.68
CA TYR A 339 -16.91 20.02 5.06
C TYR A 339 -18.13 19.13 5.24
N VAL A 340 -17.97 18.05 6.01
CA VAL A 340 -19.10 17.31 6.60
C VAL A 340 -19.49 18.03 7.88
N LYS A 341 -20.79 18.31 8.04
CA LYS A 341 -21.36 18.88 9.24
C LYS A 341 -22.01 17.78 10.08
N TYR A 342 -21.77 17.79 11.38
CA TYR A 342 -22.28 16.78 12.31
C TYR A 342 -22.53 17.38 13.69
N ASP A 343 -23.35 16.70 14.49
CA ASP A 343 -23.55 17.05 15.90
C ASP A 343 -22.68 16.20 16.83
N HIS A 344 -22.74 16.51 18.13
CA HIS A 344 -22.03 15.81 19.19
C HIS A 344 -22.42 14.32 19.37
N GLU A 345 -23.56 13.89 18.84
CA GLU A 345 -24.01 12.49 18.84
C GLU A 345 -23.59 11.77 17.56
N CYS A 346 -22.80 12.43 16.70
CA CYS A 346 -22.38 11.89 15.42
C CYS A 346 -23.52 11.64 14.43
N ASN A 347 -24.57 12.46 14.49
CA ASN A 347 -25.58 12.52 13.44
C ASN A 347 -25.10 13.40 12.29
N PHE A 348 -25.26 12.91 11.06
CA PHE A 348 -24.90 13.64 9.85
C PHE A 348 -25.91 14.76 9.54
N LEU A 349 -25.42 15.98 9.33
CA LEU A 349 -26.24 17.19 9.13
C LEU A 349 -26.09 17.83 7.74
N GLY A 350 -25.30 17.24 6.84
CA GLY A 350 -25.10 17.72 5.47
C GLY A 350 -23.66 18.05 5.11
N VAL A 351 -23.46 18.47 3.85
CA VAL A 351 -22.15 18.86 3.31
C VAL A 351 -22.16 20.33 2.95
N TYR A 352 -21.09 21.04 3.29
CA TYR A 352 -20.99 22.48 3.14
C TYR A 352 -19.72 22.89 2.42
N LEU A 353 -19.84 23.85 1.51
CA LEU A 353 -18.74 24.56 0.88
C LEU A 353 -18.44 25.84 1.65
N ARG A 354 -17.17 26.02 2.04
CA ARG A 354 -16.66 27.25 2.65
C ARG A 354 -16.24 28.24 1.57
N LEU A 355 -16.96 29.35 1.49
CA LEU A 355 -16.63 30.50 0.67
C LEU A 355 -16.24 31.66 1.57
N ASN A 356 -14.93 31.98 1.59
CA ASN A 356 -14.34 32.99 2.48
C ASN A 356 -14.66 32.72 3.98
N ASN A 357 -15.55 33.52 4.56
CA ASN A 357 -16.00 33.43 5.96
C ASN A 357 -17.42 32.87 6.12
N SER A 358 -18.01 32.34 5.04
CA SER A 358 -19.35 31.76 5.05
C SER A 358 -19.33 30.28 4.64
N TYR A 359 -20.35 29.54 5.07
CA TYR A 359 -20.60 28.16 4.66
C TYR A 359 -21.91 28.10 3.90
N VAL A 360 -21.87 27.52 2.71
CA VAL A 360 -23.04 27.31 1.84
C VAL A 360 -23.28 25.82 1.76
N GLU A 361 -24.51 25.39 1.98
CA GLU A 361 -24.88 23.98 1.86
C GLU A 361 -24.75 23.52 0.40
N CYS A 362 -24.18 22.33 0.20
CA CYS A 362 -24.09 21.71 -1.10
C CYS A 362 -25.43 21.09 -1.52
N GLU A 363 -25.62 20.92 -2.82
CA GLU A 363 -26.83 20.29 -3.36
C GLU A 363 -26.80 18.78 -3.06
N LYS A 364 -27.83 18.30 -2.36
CA LYS A 364 -28.03 16.88 -2.10
C LYS A 364 -28.49 16.19 -3.37
N ASP A 365 -27.80 15.12 -3.78
CA ASP A 365 -28.20 14.31 -4.91
C ASP A 365 -29.21 13.24 -4.46
N GLU A 366 -30.51 13.55 -4.59
CA GLU A 366 -31.60 12.65 -4.20
C GLU A 366 -31.66 11.35 -5.03
N SER A 367 -30.94 11.26 -6.16
CA SER A 367 -30.91 10.06 -7.01
C SER A 367 -30.00 8.94 -6.47
N SER A 368 -29.25 9.23 -5.40
CA SER A 368 -28.17 8.41 -4.85
C SER A 368 -28.53 7.57 -3.61
N LEU A 369 -29.82 7.41 -3.29
CA LEU A 369 -30.35 6.67 -2.12
C LEU A 369 -29.96 5.16 -2.02
N HIS A 370 -29.05 4.67 -2.87
CA HIS A 370 -28.45 3.35 -2.72
C HIS A 370 -26.91 3.41 -2.81
N PRO A 371 -26.18 2.85 -1.83
CA PRO A 371 -24.72 2.87 -1.76
C PRO A 371 -23.99 2.11 -2.89
N ASN A 372 -24.71 1.53 -3.86
CA ASN A 372 -24.17 0.68 -4.92
C ASN A 372 -24.07 1.36 -6.31
N LYS A 373 -24.32 2.66 -6.45
CA LYS A 373 -24.09 3.32 -7.76
C LYS A 373 -22.64 3.77 -7.89
N GLN A 374 -21.90 2.99 -8.69
CA GLN A 374 -20.61 3.36 -9.28
C GLN A 374 -20.64 4.81 -9.80
N ARG A 375 -19.49 5.47 -9.65
CA ARG A 375 -19.12 6.73 -10.31
C ARG A 375 -19.72 6.77 -11.73
N PRO A 376 -20.37 7.85 -12.17
CA PRO A 376 -20.66 8.02 -13.59
C PRO A 376 -19.33 7.85 -14.33
N THR A 377 -19.28 6.90 -15.26
CA THR A 377 -18.13 6.70 -16.12
C THR A 377 -17.99 8.00 -16.91
N LEU A 378 -16.97 8.79 -16.58
CA LEU A 378 -16.47 9.82 -17.49
C LEU A 378 -16.04 9.04 -18.74
N THR A 379 -16.91 9.01 -19.74
CA THR A 379 -16.59 8.59 -21.10
C THR A 379 -15.43 9.46 -21.55
N CYS A 380 -14.22 8.94 -21.43
CA CYS A 380 -13.10 9.40 -22.22
C CYS A 380 -13.53 9.26 -23.68
N LEU A 381 -13.81 10.39 -24.31
CA LEU A 381 -13.94 10.52 -25.74
C LEU A 381 -12.76 9.79 -26.39
N ASN A 382 -13.08 8.78 -27.19
CA ASN A 382 -12.17 8.13 -28.11
C ASN A 382 -11.45 9.19 -28.94
N LEU A 383 -10.18 9.43 -28.63
CA LEU A 383 -9.28 10.22 -29.46
C LEU A 383 -7.94 9.49 -29.56
N PHE A 384 -7.95 8.40 -30.32
CA PHE A 384 -6.80 7.99 -31.12
C PHE A 384 -7.33 7.39 -32.43
N PRO A 385 -6.99 7.95 -33.61
CA PRO A 385 -7.11 7.24 -34.86
C PRO A 385 -5.94 6.24 -35.01
N HIS A 386 -6.18 5.23 -35.85
CA HIS A 386 -5.38 4.05 -36.17
C HIS A 386 -3.86 4.23 -36.30
#